data_AF-A0A2G6PKR6-F1
#
_entry.id   AF-A0A2G6PKR6-F1
#
_cell.length_a   1.000
_cell.length_b   1.000
_cell.length_c   1.000
_cell.angle_alpha   90.00
_cell.angle_beta   90.00
_cell.angle_gamma   90.00
#
_symmetry.space_group_name_H-M   'P 1'
#
loop_
_entity.id
_entity.type
_entity.pdbx_description
1 polymer ?
#
loop_
_entity_poly.entity_id
_entity_poly.type
_entity_poly.pdbx_seq_one_letter_code
_entity_poly.pdbx_strand_id
1 'polypeptide(L)'
;MLFRKDPYNPQFFLASLGAGGLVVSFFMYLMFMTKHNPLVNPIPTYNTLFKYFESGLSISSGIFIQILILLSCLGILYFGFLHYKLLFLNLRKYFKFRGTKDFENLKNSNSEVILMTIPLTLAMSLNVSFIIGVIFIPGLWSKIETLFPFALVGFLLVGIYALKIFSEYFVRIIANKSFDFVENNSLSQMLSVFAFAMVGVGFAGPAAMSINKMTVSIAMVGTIFFITIAIFFGIIKIILGFKSMLEYGIKKEASPTIWIVIPFLTILTISFVRQKHGLHTGFGIHSENGSLFVLTTIAISIQLIFAYIGYKVMKMNNYFKDYLHGEKKSVGSYALICPGVALVVSSFFFIHLGFVKTGVIEKFGLVYFLLILPVVFLQLKTIWIMIKLNKKLL
;
A
#
# COMPACT_ATOMS: atom_id res chain seq x y z
N MET A 1 1.49 8.08 27.10
CA MET A 1 2.79 8.25 26.40
C MET A 1 2.93 7.06 25.45
N LEU A 2 2.52 7.21 24.17
CA LEU A 2 2.24 6.09 23.23
C LEU A 2 3.48 5.49 22.54
N PHE A 3 4.69 5.82 22.98
CA PHE A 3 5.84 4.98 22.65
C PHE A 3 6.75 4.97 23.88
N ARG A 4 7.26 3.79 24.20
CA ARG A 4 8.19 3.54 25.32
C ARG A 4 9.52 4.29 25.13
N LYS A 5 10.31 4.39 26.21
CA LYS A 5 11.56 5.19 26.38
C LYS A 5 12.71 4.89 25.39
N ASP A 6 12.51 4.05 24.39
CA ASP A 6 13.53 3.69 23.40
C ASP A 6 13.79 4.89 22.44
N PRO A 7 15.00 5.05 21.88
CA PRO A 7 15.32 6.11 20.93
C PRO A 7 14.38 6.06 19.71
N TYR A 8 13.95 7.23 19.24
CA TYR A 8 12.98 7.33 18.15
C TYR A 8 13.58 6.85 16.83
N ASN A 9 12.82 6.04 16.09
CA ASN A 9 13.20 5.57 14.76
C ASN A 9 12.11 5.94 13.74
N PRO A 10 12.44 6.59 12.61
CA PRO A 10 11.43 6.97 11.61
C PRO A 10 10.68 5.78 10.99
N GLN A 11 11.15 4.54 11.12
CA GLN A 11 10.38 3.34 10.74
C GLN A 11 9.02 3.24 11.45
N PHE A 12 8.77 3.96 12.55
CA PHE A 12 7.45 4.02 13.17
C PHE A 12 6.37 4.61 12.25
N PHE A 13 6.73 5.34 11.20
CA PHE A 13 5.79 5.73 10.13
C PHE A 13 5.15 4.51 9.46
N LEU A 14 5.83 3.36 9.40
CA LEU A 14 5.28 2.11 8.86
C LEU A 14 4.06 1.59 9.64
N ALA A 15 3.94 1.91 10.93
CA ALA A 15 2.75 1.57 11.71
C ALA A 15 1.52 2.33 11.21
N SER A 16 1.68 3.62 10.91
CA SER A 16 0.66 4.46 10.29
C SER A 16 0.35 3.97 8.88
N LEU A 17 1.39 3.71 8.07
CA LEU A 17 1.23 3.17 6.72
C LEU A 17 0.44 1.86 6.72
N GLY A 18 0.75 0.93 7.62
CA GLY A 18 0.05 -0.34 7.77
C GLY A 18 -1.43 -0.17 8.13
N ALA A 19 -1.75 0.78 9.02
CA ALA A 19 -3.14 1.16 9.32
C ALA A 19 -3.87 1.66 8.07
N GLY A 20 -3.23 2.54 7.30
CA GLY A 20 -3.78 3.06 6.04
C GLY A 20 -3.96 1.95 5.00
N GLY A 21 -3.04 0.98 4.94
CA GLY A 21 -3.20 -0.20 4.12
C GLY A 21 -4.44 -1.03 4.49
N LEU A 22 -4.72 -1.21 5.77
CA LEU A 22 -5.92 -1.93 6.21
C LEU A 22 -7.22 -1.18 5.85
N VAL A 23 -7.21 0.16 5.82
CA VAL A 23 -8.33 0.93 5.26
C VAL A 23 -8.60 0.51 3.81
N VAL A 24 -7.54 0.41 2.99
CA VAL A 24 -7.66 -0.04 1.59
C VAL A 24 -8.15 -1.49 1.51
N SER A 25 -7.68 -2.39 2.39
CA SER A 25 -8.14 -3.79 2.36
C SER A 25 -9.63 -3.93 2.67
N PHE A 26 -10.17 -3.17 3.63
CA PHE A 26 -11.62 -3.12 3.87
C PHE A 26 -12.38 -2.47 2.72
N PHE A 27 -11.80 -1.43 2.12
CA PHE A 27 -12.39 -0.81 0.93
C PHE A 27 -12.53 -1.79 -0.25
N MET A 28 -11.65 -2.80 -0.38
CA MET A 28 -11.76 -3.81 -1.45
C MET A 28 -13.08 -4.60 -1.41
N TYR A 29 -13.60 -4.89 -0.22
CA TYR A 29 -14.90 -5.56 -0.09
C TYR A 29 -16.01 -4.69 -0.66
N LEU A 30 -16.02 -3.40 -0.33
CA LEU A 30 -16.97 -2.44 -0.90
C LEU A 30 -16.78 -2.34 -2.42
N MET A 31 -15.54 -2.17 -2.87
CA MET A 31 -15.21 -1.98 -4.28
C MET A 31 -15.60 -3.16 -5.14
N PHE A 32 -15.49 -4.40 -4.66
CA PHE A 32 -15.71 -5.56 -5.52
C PHE A 32 -17.01 -6.32 -5.21
N MET A 33 -17.55 -6.21 -3.99
CA MET A 33 -18.73 -6.98 -3.56
C MET A 33 -20.01 -6.13 -3.53
N THR A 34 -19.95 -4.81 -3.70
CA THR A 34 -21.16 -3.97 -3.82
C THR A 34 -21.46 -3.58 -5.26
N LYS A 35 -22.73 -3.32 -5.57
CA LYS A 35 -23.14 -2.86 -6.91
C LYS A 35 -22.92 -1.34 -7.01
N HIS A 36 -22.16 -0.93 -8.02
CA HIS A 36 -22.02 0.45 -8.47
C HIS A 36 -21.87 0.44 -9.99
N ASN A 37 -22.39 1.47 -10.66
CA ASN A 37 -22.31 1.56 -12.11
C ASN A 37 -20.94 2.14 -12.51
N PRO A 38 -20.04 1.37 -13.14
CA PRO A 38 -18.70 1.82 -13.46
C PRO A 38 -18.64 3.00 -14.43
N LEU A 39 -19.72 3.26 -15.20
CA LEU A 39 -19.80 4.40 -16.12
C LEU A 39 -20.13 5.73 -15.42
N VAL A 40 -20.78 5.67 -14.25
CA VAL A 40 -21.23 6.86 -13.50
C VAL A 40 -20.39 7.05 -12.24
N ASN A 41 -20.20 5.95 -11.50
CA ASN A 41 -19.43 5.87 -10.27
C ASN A 41 -18.47 4.68 -10.42
N PRO A 42 -17.22 4.87 -10.92
CA PRO A 42 -16.21 3.81 -11.04
C PRO A 42 -15.82 3.15 -9.71
N ILE A 43 -16.23 3.73 -8.59
CA ILE A 43 -16.03 3.22 -7.23
C ILE A 43 -17.31 3.32 -6.40
N PRO A 44 -17.44 2.55 -5.31
CA PRO A 44 -18.51 2.73 -4.34
C PRO A 44 -18.40 4.11 -3.66
N THR A 45 -19.53 4.79 -3.60
CA THR A 45 -19.72 6.09 -2.95
C THR A 45 -20.77 5.98 -1.84
N TYR A 46 -20.87 6.99 -0.97
CA TYR A 46 -21.92 7.09 0.05
C TYR A 46 -23.30 6.80 -0.56
N ASN A 47 -23.66 7.49 -1.65
CA ASN A 47 -24.97 7.38 -2.27
C ASN A 47 -25.26 5.98 -2.83
N THR A 48 -24.25 5.31 -3.41
CA THR A 48 -24.44 3.94 -3.91
C THR A 48 -24.54 2.93 -2.77
N LEU A 49 -23.73 3.09 -1.73
CA LEU A 49 -23.71 2.18 -0.59
C LEU A 49 -24.99 2.30 0.23
N PHE A 50 -25.47 3.52 0.45
CA PHE A 50 -26.72 3.78 1.15
C PHE A 50 -27.92 3.16 0.44
N LYS A 51 -28.06 3.40 -0.88
CA LYS A 51 -29.10 2.75 -1.70
C LYS A 51 -28.99 1.23 -1.69
N TYR A 52 -27.77 0.69 -1.72
CA TYR A 52 -27.55 -0.76 -1.73
C TYR A 52 -27.83 -1.38 -0.35
N PHE A 53 -27.58 -0.64 0.73
CA PHE A 53 -27.92 -1.01 2.09
C PHE A 53 -29.44 -1.04 2.30
N GLU A 54 -30.17 -0.01 1.83
CA GLU A 54 -31.63 0.07 1.89
C GLU A 54 -32.30 -1.03 1.04
N SER A 55 -31.86 -1.23 -0.20
CA SER A 55 -32.41 -2.29 -1.06
C SER A 55 -32.11 -3.71 -0.57
N GLY A 56 -31.07 -3.88 0.26
CA GLY A 56 -30.79 -5.12 0.98
C GLY A 56 -31.85 -5.52 2.00
N LEU A 57 -32.76 -4.62 2.41
CA LEU A 57 -33.87 -4.98 3.32
C LEU A 57 -34.93 -5.87 2.66
N SER A 58 -35.03 -5.89 1.33
CA SER A 58 -36.13 -6.56 0.62
C SER A 58 -35.82 -7.98 0.11
N ILE A 59 -34.60 -8.50 0.29
CA ILE A 59 -34.19 -9.80 -0.28
C ILE A 59 -33.46 -10.62 0.81
N SER A 60 -33.79 -11.91 0.98
CA SER A 60 -33.16 -12.79 1.99
C SER A 60 -31.62 -12.91 1.88
N SER A 61 -31.02 -12.60 0.73
CA SER A 61 -29.56 -12.53 0.54
C SER A 61 -28.95 -11.15 0.88
N GLY A 62 -29.79 -10.16 1.24
CA GLY A 62 -29.40 -8.78 1.53
C GLY A 62 -28.78 -8.58 2.91
N ILE A 63 -29.10 -9.43 3.89
CA ILE A 63 -28.53 -9.36 5.26
C ILE A 63 -27.01 -9.55 5.22
N PHE A 64 -26.51 -10.51 4.44
CA PHE A 64 -25.07 -10.73 4.27
C PHE A 64 -24.35 -9.48 3.73
N ILE A 65 -24.94 -8.86 2.72
CA ILE A 65 -24.40 -7.64 2.09
C ILE A 65 -24.41 -6.47 3.07
N GLN A 66 -25.49 -6.30 3.84
CA GLN A 66 -25.58 -5.25 4.86
C GLN A 66 -24.51 -5.42 5.94
N ILE A 67 -24.32 -6.64 6.44
CA ILE A 67 -23.25 -6.96 7.40
C ILE A 67 -21.88 -6.66 6.79
N LEU A 68 -21.65 -7.05 5.53
CA LEU A 68 -20.40 -6.78 4.84
C LEU A 68 -20.12 -5.28 4.70
N ILE A 69 -21.12 -4.48 4.32
CA ILE A 69 -21.00 -3.02 4.21
C ILE A 69 -20.68 -2.43 5.58
N LEU A 70 -21.43 -2.81 6.61
CA LEU A 70 -21.27 -2.31 7.97
C LEU A 70 -19.88 -2.65 8.54
N LEU A 71 -19.45 -3.90 8.42
CA LEU A 71 -18.11 -4.33 8.86
C LEU A 71 -17.00 -3.62 8.09
N SER A 72 -17.17 -3.42 6.79
CA SER A 72 -16.19 -2.70 5.97
C SER A 72 -16.08 -1.23 6.37
N CYS A 73 -17.21 -0.56 6.59
CA CYS A 73 -17.26 0.82 7.05
C CYS A 73 -16.64 0.98 8.44
N LEU A 74 -16.95 0.08 9.38
CA LEU A 74 -16.34 0.07 10.71
C LEU A 74 -14.82 -0.14 10.63
N GLY A 75 -14.37 -1.07 9.79
CA GLY A 75 -12.95 -1.30 9.53
C GLY A 75 -12.25 -0.05 8.99
N ILE A 76 -12.83 0.60 7.99
CA ILE A 76 -12.32 1.85 7.41
C ILE A 76 -12.23 2.96 8.46
N LEU A 77 -13.26 3.16 9.27
CA LEU A 77 -13.25 4.18 10.33
C LEU A 77 -12.20 3.89 11.40
N TYR A 78 -12.16 2.66 11.91
CA TYR A 78 -11.22 2.27 12.96
C TYR A 78 -9.76 2.39 12.49
N PHE A 79 -9.43 1.83 11.34
CA PHE A 79 -8.06 1.88 10.81
C PHE A 79 -7.70 3.26 10.25
N GLY A 80 -8.67 4.03 9.76
CA GLY A 80 -8.49 5.42 9.35
C GLY A 80 -8.17 6.33 10.54
N PHE A 81 -8.91 6.19 11.64
CA PHE A 81 -8.60 6.86 12.89
C PHE A 81 -7.21 6.46 13.40
N LEU A 82 -6.90 5.16 13.39
CA LEU A 82 -5.59 4.66 13.83
C LEU A 82 -4.45 5.19 12.96
N HIS A 83 -4.63 5.26 11.63
CA HIS A 83 -3.68 5.86 10.70
C HIS A 83 -3.37 7.30 11.09
N TYR A 84 -4.39 8.17 11.18
CA TYR A 84 -4.17 9.57 11.48
C TYR A 84 -3.62 9.82 12.89
N LYS A 85 -4.07 9.05 13.88
CA LYS A 85 -3.52 9.07 15.23
C LYS A 85 -2.02 8.77 15.23
N LEU A 86 -1.60 7.69 14.56
CA LEU A 86 -0.20 7.29 14.49
C LEU A 86 0.64 8.26 13.64
N LEU A 87 0.10 8.76 12.54
CA LEU A 87 0.75 9.76 11.69
C LEU A 87 1.07 11.03 12.48
N PHE A 88 0.06 11.59 13.16
CA PHE A 88 0.22 12.83 13.91
C PHE A 88 1.27 12.69 15.02
N LEU A 89 1.23 11.58 15.76
CA LEU A 89 2.21 11.31 16.81
C LEU A 89 3.63 11.13 16.24
N ASN A 90 3.75 10.45 15.09
CA ASN A 90 5.03 10.26 14.41
C ASN A 90 5.60 11.58 13.89
N LEU A 91 4.79 12.42 13.24
CA LEU A 91 5.21 13.74 12.78
C LEU A 91 5.72 14.58 13.95
N ARG A 92 4.97 14.65 15.06
CA ARG A 92 5.40 15.41 16.25
C ARG A 92 6.73 14.92 16.82
N LYS A 93 6.95 13.60 16.85
CA LYS A 93 8.21 13.01 17.31
C LYS A 93 9.35 13.23 16.34
N TYR A 94 9.09 13.09 15.05
CA TYR A 94 10.07 13.35 14.00
C TYR A 94 10.56 14.79 14.03
N PHE A 95 9.67 15.79 14.23
CA PHE A 95 10.10 17.18 14.38
C PHE A 95 11.03 17.41 15.57
N LYS A 96 10.81 16.72 16.70
CA LYS A 96 11.76 16.75 17.84
C LYS A 96 13.07 16.04 17.52
N PHE A 97 12.99 14.89 16.86
CA PHE A 97 14.15 14.07 16.47
C PHE A 97 15.07 14.81 15.51
N ARG A 98 14.53 15.64 14.60
CA ARG A 98 15.33 16.43 13.64
C ARG A 98 16.37 17.35 14.28
N GLY A 99 16.21 17.73 15.55
CA GLY A 99 17.16 18.58 16.28
C GLY A 99 18.19 17.81 17.11
N THR A 100 18.29 16.48 16.99
CA THR A 100 19.20 15.66 17.79
C THR A 100 20.43 15.20 17.01
N LYS A 101 21.52 14.89 17.73
CA LYS A 101 22.73 14.29 17.14
C LYS A 101 22.44 12.95 16.45
N ASP A 102 21.48 12.19 16.95
CA ASP A 102 21.05 10.92 16.34
C ASP A 102 20.46 11.11 14.94
N PHE A 103 19.79 12.24 14.68
CA PHE A 103 19.29 12.56 13.34
C PHE A 103 20.43 12.92 12.39
N GLU A 104 21.43 13.67 12.84
CA GLU A 104 22.63 13.95 12.04
C GLU A 104 23.39 12.66 11.71
N ASN A 105 23.52 11.74 12.68
CA ASN A 105 24.11 10.43 12.45
C ASN A 105 23.30 9.62 11.41
N LEU A 106 21.97 9.63 11.52
CA LEU A 106 21.10 8.97 10.55
C LEU A 106 21.31 9.54 9.14
N LYS A 107 21.31 10.89 9.01
CA LYS A 107 21.51 11.63 7.76
C LYS A 107 22.92 11.48 7.16
N ASN A 108 23.86 10.88 7.87
CA ASN A 108 25.21 10.59 7.37
C ASN A 108 25.46 9.08 7.23
N SER A 109 24.42 8.24 7.37
CA SER A 109 24.53 6.78 7.34
C SER A 109 23.79 6.15 6.16
N ASN A 110 24.10 4.88 5.86
CA ASN A 110 23.35 4.06 4.90
C ASN A 110 21.86 3.89 5.28
N SER A 111 21.51 4.12 6.55
CA SER A 111 20.13 4.05 7.06
C SER A 111 19.30 5.30 6.75
N GLU A 112 19.86 6.37 6.18
CA GLU A 112 19.11 7.57 5.78
C GLU A 112 17.91 7.24 4.87
N VAL A 113 17.98 6.19 4.06
CA VAL A 113 16.87 5.72 3.21
C VAL A 113 15.57 5.45 3.99
N ILE A 114 15.67 5.18 5.30
CA ILE A 114 14.51 5.02 6.19
C ILE A 114 13.63 6.28 6.22
N LEU A 115 14.19 7.47 5.97
CA LEU A 115 13.42 8.71 5.86
C LEU A 115 12.37 8.67 4.73
N MET A 116 12.53 7.80 3.72
CA MET A 116 11.54 7.58 2.67
C MET A 116 10.21 6.99 3.20
N THR A 117 10.19 6.46 4.42
CA THR A 117 8.93 6.04 5.08
C THR A 117 7.98 7.21 5.31
N ILE A 118 8.49 8.45 5.39
CA ILE A 118 7.69 9.66 5.58
C ILE A 118 6.86 9.97 4.32
N PRO A 119 7.44 10.26 3.14
CA PRO A 119 6.66 10.51 1.93
C PRO A 119 5.79 9.31 1.55
N LEU A 120 6.26 8.08 1.74
CA LEU A 120 5.46 6.87 1.57
C LEU A 120 4.17 6.89 2.40
N THR A 121 4.26 7.30 3.67
CA THR A 121 3.10 7.36 4.56
C THR A 121 2.19 8.55 4.24
N LEU A 122 2.76 9.71 3.87
CA LEU A 122 1.99 10.88 3.47
C LEU A 122 1.18 10.63 2.19
N ALA A 123 1.75 9.94 1.21
CA ALA A 123 1.02 9.51 0.01
C ALA A 123 -0.14 8.56 0.38
N MET A 124 0.08 7.64 1.32
CA MET A 124 -1.01 6.79 1.84
C MET A 124 -2.09 7.61 2.55
N SER A 125 -1.74 8.68 3.29
CA SER A 125 -2.73 9.56 3.93
C SER A 125 -3.68 10.19 2.93
N LEU A 126 -3.19 10.65 1.77
CA LEU A 126 -4.04 11.16 0.69
C LEU A 126 -5.03 10.10 0.20
N ASN A 127 -4.58 8.86 0.03
CA ASN A 127 -5.45 7.73 -0.34
C ASN A 127 -6.50 7.42 0.74
N VAL A 128 -6.11 7.44 2.03
CA VAL A 128 -7.02 7.21 3.16
C VAL A 128 -8.08 8.32 3.24
N SER A 129 -7.68 9.59 3.11
CA SER A 129 -8.61 10.73 3.04
C SER A 129 -9.61 10.57 1.92
N PHE A 130 -9.16 10.16 0.74
CA PHE A 130 -10.05 9.92 -0.40
C PHE A 130 -11.09 8.85 -0.07
N ILE A 131 -10.66 7.68 0.43
CA ILE A 131 -11.56 6.57 0.80
C ILE A 131 -12.59 6.99 1.84
N ILE A 132 -12.15 7.65 2.92
CA ILE A 132 -13.05 8.14 3.97
C ILE A 132 -14.04 9.15 3.38
N GLY A 133 -13.55 10.09 2.57
CA GLY A 133 -14.39 11.09 1.91
C GLY A 133 -15.49 10.45 1.06
N VAL A 134 -15.13 9.56 0.13
CA VAL A 134 -16.11 9.01 -0.82
C VAL A 134 -17.15 8.10 -0.17
N ILE A 135 -16.82 7.47 0.96
CA ILE A 135 -17.72 6.54 1.65
C ILE A 135 -18.63 7.24 2.64
N PHE A 136 -18.14 8.26 3.34
CA PHE A 136 -18.86 8.87 4.47
C PHE A 136 -19.43 10.25 4.18
N ILE A 137 -19.03 10.93 3.10
CA ILE A 137 -19.54 12.27 2.76
C ILE A 137 -20.62 12.15 1.68
N PRO A 138 -21.90 12.46 2.00
CA PRO A 138 -22.99 12.43 1.03
C PRO A 138 -22.75 13.40 -0.12
N GLY A 139 -22.96 12.96 -1.36
CA GLY A 139 -22.85 13.81 -2.54
C GLY A 139 -21.42 14.22 -2.93
N LEU A 140 -20.37 13.76 -2.23
CA LEU A 140 -18.98 14.12 -2.55
C LEU A 140 -18.61 13.81 -4.00
N TRP A 141 -19.08 12.67 -4.53
CA TRP A 141 -18.78 12.25 -5.90
C TRP A 141 -19.24 13.26 -6.95
N SER A 142 -20.36 13.96 -6.71
CA SER A 142 -20.85 14.99 -7.64
C SER A 142 -19.88 16.17 -7.82
N LYS A 143 -18.97 16.38 -6.86
CA LYS A 143 -17.96 17.44 -6.88
C LYS A 143 -16.54 16.88 -7.07
N ILE A 144 -16.38 15.59 -7.36
CA ILE A 144 -15.07 14.93 -7.33
C ILE A 144 -14.09 15.50 -8.36
N GLU A 145 -14.60 15.94 -9.51
CA GLU A 145 -13.80 16.59 -10.57
C GLU A 145 -13.08 17.84 -10.06
N THR A 146 -13.71 18.59 -9.15
CA THR A 146 -13.08 19.77 -8.55
C THR A 146 -11.99 19.41 -7.54
N LEU A 147 -12.06 18.21 -6.94
CA LEU A 147 -11.11 17.73 -5.94
C LEU A 147 -9.87 17.09 -6.58
N PHE A 148 -9.98 16.55 -7.80
CA PHE A 148 -8.85 15.88 -8.46
C PHE A 148 -7.62 16.79 -8.65
N PRO A 149 -7.73 18.06 -9.10
CA PRO A 149 -6.58 18.96 -9.17
C PRO A 149 -5.85 19.12 -7.83
N PHE A 150 -6.59 19.26 -6.72
CA PHE A 150 -5.99 19.34 -5.39
C PHE A 150 -5.31 18.04 -4.98
N ALA A 151 -5.89 16.88 -5.33
CA ALA A 151 -5.26 15.59 -5.10
C ALA A 151 -3.94 15.45 -5.88
N LEU A 152 -3.92 15.89 -7.15
CA LEU A 152 -2.72 15.89 -7.99
C LEU A 152 -1.62 16.79 -7.40
N VAL A 153 -1.97 17.99 -6.93
CA VAL A 153 -1.04 18.87 -6.23
C VAL A 153 -0.52 18.20 -4.96
N GLY A 154 -1.38 17.56 -4.17
CA GLY A 154 -0.99 16.81 -2.97
C GLY A 154 0.04 15.72 -3.28
N PHE A 155 -0.22 14.87 -4.29
CA PHE A 155 0.74 13.84 -4.71
C PHE A 155 2.02 14.42 -5.31
N LEU A 156 1.93 15.55 -6.03
CA LEU A 156 3.11 16.24 -6.55
C LEU A 156 4.00 16.75 -5.43
N LEU A 157 3.44 17.39 -4.39
CA LEU A 157 4.19 17.88 -3.23
C LEU A 157 4.87 16.73 -2.48
N VAL A 158 4.16 15.62 -2.27
CA VAL A 158 4.74 14.41 -1.64
C VAL A 158 5.84 13.82 -2.54
N GLY A 159 5.64 13.82 -3.86
CA GLY A 159 6.62 13.36 -4.85
C GLY A 159 7.89 14.21 -4.86
N ILE A 160 7.76 15.53 -4.85
CA ILE A 160 8.90 16.46 -4.75
C ILE A 160 9.65 16.22 -3.43
N TYR A 161 8.93 16.04 -2.33
CA TYR A 161 9.55 15.72 -1.04
C TYR A 161 10.29 14.38 -1.06
N ALA A 162 9.71 13.34 -1.70
CA ALA A 162 10.35 12.05 -1.89
C ALA A 162 11.63 12.16 -2.74
N LEU A 163 11.56 12.90 -3.85
CA LEU A 163 12.72 13.15 -4.72
C LEU A 163 13.84 13.86 -3.97
N LYS A 164 13.51 14.87 -3.15
CA LYS A 164 14.50 15.60 -2.35
C LYS A 164 15.24 14.69 -1.37
N ILE A 165 14.51 13.89 -0.58
CA ILE A 165 15.14 12.94 0.37
C ILE A 165 16.01 11.94 -0.40
N PHE A 166 15.49 11.39 -1.49
CA PHE A 166 16.21 10.40 -2.28
C PHE A 166 17.46 10.98 -2.94
N SER A 167 17.40 12.20 -3.50
CA SER A 167 18.55 12.83 -4.14
C SER A 167 19.66 13.16 -3.14
N GLU A 168 19.33 13.68 -1.95
CA GLU A 168 20.33 13.95 -0.90
C GLU A 168 21.06 12.65 -0.50
N TYR A 169 20.29 11.59 -0.28
CA TYR A 169 20.82 10.27 0.04
C TYR A 169 21.70 9.68 -1.08
N PHE A 170 21.19 9.70 -2.31
CA PHE A 170 21.81 9.04 -3.45
C PHE A 170 23.08 9.77 -3.91
N VAL A 171 23.05 11.10 -3.96
CA VAL A 171 24.22 11.92 -4.30
C VAL A 171 25.32 11.72 -3.28
N ARG A 172 25.01 11.73 -1.98
CA ARG A 172 26.00 11.51 -0.92
C ARG A 172 26.70 10.16 -1.07
N ILE A 173 25.95 9.09 -1.31
CA ILE A 173 26.52 7.74 -1.48
C ILE A 173 27.46 7.66 -2.68
N ILE A 174 27.07 8.27 -3.81
CA ILE A 174 27.87 8.26 -5.02
C ILE A 174 29.12 9.12 -4.85
N ALA A 175 28.98 10.36 -4.36
CA ALA A 175 30.07 11.30 -4.20
C ALA A 175 31.12 10.79 -3.20
N ASN A 176 30.68 10.19 -2.09
CA ASN A 176 31.57 9.79 -1.00
C ASN A 176 31.98 8.30 -1.08
N LYS A 177 31.56 7.56 -2.11
CA LYS A 177 31.75 6.11 -2.24
C LYS A 177 31.38 5.32 -0.97
N SER A 178 30.35 5.78 -0.25
CA SER A 178 30.05 5.31 1.11
C SER A 178 29.00 4.19 1.16
N PHE A 179 28.74 3.50 0.04
CA PHE A 179 27.80 2.39 0.02
C PHE A 179 28.45 1.16 0.64
N ASP A 180 27.94 0.76 1.81
CA ASP A 180 28.41 -0.43 2.50
C ASP A 180 27.52 -1.63 2.13
N PHE A 181 28.09 -2.61 1.43
CA PHE A 181 27.37 -3.80 0.99
C PHE A 181 27.07 -4.80 2.12
N VAL A 182 27.80 -4.74 3.23
CA VAL A 182 27.62 -5.60 4.41
C VAL A 182 26.49 -5.04 5.27
N GLU A 183 26.50 -3.73 5.53
CA GLU A 183 25.44 -3.06 6.29
C GLU A 183 24.11 -3.02 5.52
N ASN A 184 24.15 -3.03 4.19
CA ASN A 184 22.97 -3.09 3.32
C ASN A 184 22.62 -4.51 2.83
N ASN A 185 22.91 -5.55 3.62
CA ASN A 185 22.54 -6.94 3.30
C ASN A 185 21.03 -7.25 3.47
N SER A 186 20.18 -6.32 3.07
CA SER A 186 18.72 -6.43 3.14
C SER A 186 18.04 -5.64 2.04
N LEU A 187 16.73 -5.85 1.86
CA LEU A 187 15.93 -5.04 0.95
C LEU A 187 15.40 -3.74 1.60
N SER A 188 16.00 -3.26 2.70
CA SER A 188 15.61 -1.97 3.31
C SER A 188 15.68 -0.80 2.33
N GLN A 189 16.61 -0.88 1.36
CA GLN A 189 16.77 0.09 0.29
C GLN A 189 15.57 0.16 -0.67
N MET A 190 14.72 -0.87 -0.70
CA MET A 190 13.47 -0.87 -1.47
C MET A 190 12.41 0.09 -0.90
N LEU A 191 12.62 0.66 0.30
CA LEU A 191 11.72 1.68 0.85
C LEU A 191 11.60 2.92 -0.05
N SER A 192 12.70 3.34 -0.70
CA SER A 192 12.67 4.48 -1.63
C SER A 192 11.84 4.17 -2.88
N VAL A 193 12.06 2.98 -3.45
CA VAL A 193 11.32 2.46 -4.61
C VAL A 193 9.83 2.36 -4.29
N PHE A 194 9.50 1.84 -3.10
CA PHE A 194 8.13 1.72 -2.65
C PHE A 194 7.45 3.09 -2.46
N ALA A 195 8.18 4.09 -1.95
CA ALA A 195 7.68 5.46 -1.83
C ALA A 195 7.34 6.07 -3.20
N PHE A 196 8.22 5.94 -4.19
CA PHE A 196 7.94 6.42 -5.56
C PHE A 196 6.76 5.70 -6.18
N ALA A 197 6.68 4.38 -6.04
CA ALA A 197 5.54 3.61 -6.53
C ALA A 197 4.23 4.07 -5.86
N MET A 198 4.24 4.36 -4.56
CA MET A 198 3.08 4.87 -3.83
C MET A 198 2.61 6.23 -4.34
N VAL A 199 3.53 7.14 -4.65
CA VAL A 199 3.19 8.43 -5.28
C VAL A 199 2.59 8.18 -6.67
N GLY A 200 3.22 7.33 -7.47
CA GLY A 200 2.74 6.96 -8.82
C GLY A 200 1.32 6.40 -8.82
N VAL A 201 0.99 5.44 -7.95
CA VAL A 201 -0.38 4.89 -7.87
C VAL A 201 -1.39 5.91 -7.33
N GLY A 202 -0.94 6.88 -6.55
CA GLY A 202 -1.72 8.03 -6.12
C GLY A 202 -2.20 8.87 -7.31
N PHE A 203 -1.27 9.24 -8.20
CA PHE A 203 -1.59 9.87 -9.49
C PHE A 203 -2.50 8.99 -10.36
N ALA A 204 -2.35 7.66 -10.30
CA ALA A 204 -3.16 6.76 -11.10
C ALA A 204 -4.65 6.77 -10.70
N GLY A 205 -4.99 7.21 -9.48
CA GLY A 205 -6.37 7.33 -9.01
C GLY A 205 -7.19 8.31 -9.87
N PRO A 206 -6.85 9.61 -9.88
CA PRO A 206 -7.49 10.60 -10.76
C PRO A 206 -7.44 10.20 -12.24
N ALA A 207 -6.35 9.60 -12.71
CA ALA A 207 -6.24 9.12 -14.09
C ALA A 207 -7.36 8.12 -14.45
N ALA A 208 -7.71 7.23 -13.52
CA ALA A 208 -8.74 6.22 -13.72
C ALA A 208 -10.17 6.69 -13.41
N MET A 209 -10.37 7.89 -12.87
CA MET A 209 -11.69 8.27 -12.33
C MET A 209 -12.21 9.59 -12.90
N SER A 210 -11.33 10.40 -13.48
CA SER A 210 -11.68 11.71 -14.03
C SER A 210 -12.31 11.58 -15.42
N ILE A 211 -13.33 12.41 -15.69
CA ILE A 211 -13.87 12.60 -17.05
C ILE A 211 -13.19 13.76 -17.79
N ASN A 212 -12.51 14.66 -17.08
CA ASN A 212 -11.75 15.74 -17.70
C ASN A 212 -10.43 15.20 -18.31
N LYS A 213 -10.29 15.31 -19.64
CA LYS A 213 -9.10 14.86 -20.37
C LYS A 213 -7.79 15.48 -19.87
N MET A 214 -7.80 16.74 -19.46
CA MET A 214 -6.59 17.41 -18.95
C MET A 214 -6.15 16.80 -17.62
N THR A 215 -7.08 16.62 -16.69
CA THR A 215 -6.83 15.96 -15.39
C THR A 215 -6.32 14.54 -15.60
N VAL A 216 -6.97 13.76 -16.48
CA VAL A 216 -6.52 12.41 -16.84
C VAL A 216 -5.09 12.44 -17.38
N SER A 217 -4.78 13.33 -18.31
CA SER A 217 -3.47 13.41 -18.96
C SER A 217 -2.35 13.75 -17.97
N ILE A 218 -2.55 14.79 -17.13
CA ILE A 218 -1.58 15.17 -16.08
C ILE A 218 -1.38 14.00 -15.10
N ALA A 219 -2.48 13.38 -14.68
CA ALA A 219 -2.46 12.24 -13.77
C ALA A 219 -1.71 11.03 -14.37
N MET A 220 -1.91 10.77 -15.66
CA MET A 220 -1.20 9.72 -16.39
C MET A 220 0.30 9.99 -16.48
N VAL A 221 0.70 11.20 -16.89
CA VAL A 221 2.11 11.60 -16.95
C VAL A 221 2.77 11.47 -15.58
N GLY A 222 2.14 11.97 -14.52
CA GLY A 222 2.64 11.83 -13.15
C GLY A 222 2.79 10.37 -12.71
N THR A 223 1.80 9.53 -13.03
CA THR A 223 1.88 8.08 -12.77
C THR A 223 3.09 7.47 -13.48
N ILE A 224 3.20 7.68 -14.80
CA ILE A 224 4.25 7.09 -15.63
C ILE A 224 5.64 7.53 -15.15
N PHE A 225 5.79 8.81 -14.81
CA PHE A 225 7.06 9.36 -14.32
C PHE A 225 7.52 8.65 -13.04
N PHE A 226 6.68 8.61 -12.00
CA PHE A 226 7.07 8.00 -10.72
C PHE A 226 7.17 6.48 -10.78
N ILE A 227 6.33 5.81 -11.58
CA ILE A 227 6.40 4.36 -11.77
C ILE A 227 7.67 3.97 -12.55
N THR A 228 8.07 4.74 -13.55
CA THR A 228 9.34 4.53 -14.28
C THR A 228 10.53 4.63 -13.34
N ILE A 229 10.59 5.67 -12.50
CA ILE A 229 11.62 5.82 -11.46
C ILE A 229 11.63 4.60 -10.53
N ALA A 230 10.45 4.19 -10.05
CA ALA A 230 10.31 3.06 -9.14
C ALA A 230 10.76 1.74 -9.79
N ILE A 231 10.40 1.45 -11.04
CA ILE A 231 10.85 0.25 -11.75
C ILE A 231 12.37 0.26 -11.95
N PHE A 232 12.91 1.37 -12.45
CA PHE A 232 14.34 1.49 -12.73
C PHE A 232 15.19 1.25 -11.47
N PHE A 233 14.90 1.98 -10.39
CA PHE A 233 15.61 1.78 -9.12
C PHE A 233 15.26 0.47 -8.44
N GLY A 234 14.03 -0.04 -8.64
CA GLY A 234 13.60 -1.35 -8.12
C GLY A 234 14.46 -2.48 -8.65
N ILE A 235 14.71 -2.52 -9.95
CA ILE A 235 15.58 -3.53 -10.58
C ILE A 235 17.00 -3.45 -9.98
N ILE A 236 17.58 -2.24 -9.94
CA ILE A 236 18.93 -2.04 -9.39
C ILE A 236 19.01 -2.50 -7.93
N LYS A 237 18.08 -2.07 -7.08
CA LYS A 237 18.10 -2.36 -5.65
C LYS A 237 17.81 -3.83 -5.33
N ILE A 238 16.95 -4.49 -6.11
CA ILE A 238 16.73 -5.93 -5.97
C ILE A 238 18.02 -6.69 -6.30
N ILE A 239 18.67 -6.39 -7.43
CA ILE A 239 19.90 -7.08 -7.85
C ILE A 239 21.00 -6.89 -6.79
N LEU A 240 21.25 -5.64 -6.36
CA LEU A 240 22.27 -5.36 -5.35
C LEU A 240 21.94 -5.99 -4.00
N GLY A 241 20.66 -5.93 -3.59
CA GLY A 241 20.21 -6.51 -2.32
C GLY A 241 20.38 -8.04 -2.30
N PHE A 242 19.99 -8.73 -3.37
CA PHE A 242 20.21 -10.17 -3.48
C PHE A 242 21.68 -10.54 -3.54
N LYS A 243 22.50 -9.77 -4.29
CA LYS A 243 23.96 -9.96 -4.29
C LYS A 243 24.51 -9.91 -2.85
N SER A 244 24.22 -8.85 -2.10
CA SER A 244 24.68 -8.70 -0.72
C SER A 244 24.14 -9.79 0.20
N MET A 245 22.89 -10.21 0.05
CA MET A 245 22.30 -11.29 0.87
C MET A 245 22.93 -12.65 0.58
N LEU A 246 23.32 -12.92 -0.67
CA LEU A 246 24.00 -14.16 -1.06
C LEU A 246 25.46 -14.18 -0.59
N GLU A 247 26.12 -13.03 -0.54
CA GLU A 247 27.53 -12.90 -0.15
C GLU A 247 27.71 -12.85 1.38
N TYR A 248 26.87 -12.10 2.09
CA TYR A 248 27.04 -11.81 3.52
C TYR A 248 25.92 -12.40 4.41
N GLY A 249 24.96 -13.11 3.83
CA GLY A 249 23.73 -13.49 4.52
C GLY A 249 22.83 -12.29 4.82
N ILE A 250 21.66 -12.53 5.41
CA ILE A 250 20.70 -11.48 5.79
C ILE A 250 20.70 -11.26 7.31
N LYS A 251 20.81 -10.00 7.74
CA LYS A 251 20.62 -9.64 9.16
C LYS A 251 19.24 -10.08 9.63
N LYS A 252 19.17 -10.72 10.79
CA LYS A 252 17.91 -11.24 11.37
C LYS A 252 16.83 -10.16 11.43
N GLU A 253 17.16 -8.96 11.91
CA GLU A 253 16.21 -7.84 12.01
C GLU A 253 15.65 -7.36 10.68
N ALA A 254 16.41 -7.53 9.61
CA ALA A 254 16.04 -7.10 8.28
C ALA A 254 15.36 -8.22 7.45
N SER A 255 15.17 -9.42 8.02
CA SER A 255 14.49 -10.54 7.35
C SER A 255 13.09 -10.19 6.78
N PRO A 256 12.26 -9.36 7.44
CA PRO A 256 10.98 -8.93 6.87
C PRO A 256 11.08 -8.15 5.55
N THR A 257 12.23 -7.55 5.25
CA THR A 257 12.39 -6.69 4.06
C THR A 257 12.26 -7.46 2.75
N ILE A 258 12.50 -8.78 2.76
CA ILE A 258 12.27 -9.67 1.61
C ILE A 258 10.83 -9.52 1.07
N TRP A 259 9.87 -9.32 1.97
CA TRP A 259 8.48 -9.17 1.61
C TRP A 259 8.12 -7.80 1.01
N ILE A 260 9.02 -6.80 0.96
CA ILE A 260 8.74 -5.49 0.32
C ILE A 260 8.43 -5.63 -1.17
N VAL A 261 8.90 -6.70 -1.83
CA VAL A 261 8.56 -6.99 -3.23
C VAL A 261 7.05 -7.16 -3.43
N ILE A 262 6.34 -7.70 -2.43
CA ILE A 262 4.90 -7.96 -2.50
C ILE A 262 4.08 -6.66 -2.65
N PRO A 263 4.15 -5.68 -1.72
CA PRO A 263 3.45 -4.43 -1.87
C PRO A 263 3.95 -3.61 -3.05
N PHE A 264 5.23 -3.70 -3.41
CA PHE A 264 5.75 -3.05 -4.62
C PHE A 264 5.04 -3.54 -5.89
N LEU A 265 4.99 -4.86 -6.10
CA LEU A 265 4.29 -5.45 -7.25
C LEU A 265 2.79 -5.13 -7.24
N THR A 266 2.16 -5.14 -6.06
CA THR A 266 0.73 -4.81 -5.93
C THR A 266 0.45 -3.39 -6.43
N ILE A 267 1.28 -2.43 -6.01
CA ILE A 267 1.15 -1.03 -6.42
C ILE A 267 1.38 -0.86 -7.92
N LEU A 268 2.40 -1.53 -8.49
CA LEU A 268 2.64 -1.53 -9.93
C LEU A 268 1.42 -2.05 -10.68
N THR A 269 0.91 -3.22 -10.31
CA THR A 269 -0.26 -3.83 -10.95
C THR A 269 -1.47 -2.93 -10.89
N ILE A 270 -1.80 -2.35 -9.72
CA ILE A 270 -2.93 -1.43 -9.58
C ILE A 270 -2.73 -0.17 -10.42
N SER A 271 -1.50 0.35 -10.49
CA SER A 271 -1.17 1.50 -11.34
C SER A 271 -1.44 1.20 -12.81
N PHE A 272 -1.00 0.05 -13.31
CA PHE A 272 -1.25 -0.37 -14.69
C PHE A 272 -2.74 -0.60 -14.97
N VAL A 273 -3.47 -1.24 -14.05
CA VAL A 273 -4.93 -1.41 -14.16
C VAL A 273 -5.63 -0.05 -14.26
N ARG A 274 -5.24 0.91 -13.42
CA ARG A 274 -5.78 2.27 -13.41
C ARG A 274 -5.42 3.06 -14.67
N GLN A 275 -4.19 2.93 -15.17
CA GLN A 275 -3.76 3.54 -16.44
C GLN A 275 -4.59 3.01 -17.62
N LYS A 276 -4.81 1.70 -17.70
CA LYS A 276 -5.69 1.10 -18.72
C LYS A 276 -7.11 1.64 -18.64
N HIS A 277 -7.63 1.83 -17.42
CA HIS A 277 -8.95 2.42 -17.25
C HIS A 277 -8.99 3.90 -17.68
N GLY A 278 -7.97 4.69 -17.34
CA GLY A 278 -7.86 6.09 -17.78
C GLY A 278 -7.75 6.24 -19.31
N LEU A 279 -7.06 5.31 -19.97
CA LEU A 279 -7.03 5.22 -21.43
C LEU A 279 -8.42 4.90 -22.02
N HIS A 280 -9.17 4.01 -21.37
CA HIS A 280 -10.51 3.64 -21.78
C HIS A 280 -11.49 4.82 -21.63
N THR A 281 -11.49 5.52 -20.49
CA THR A 281 -12.45 6.59 -20.21
C THR A 281 -12.04 7.93 -20.83
N GLY A 282 -10.76 8.29 -20.79
CA GLY A 282 -10.26 9.58 -21.28
C GLY A 282 -9.96 9.62 -22.78
N PHE A 283 -9.58 8.48 -23.37
CA PHE A 283 -9.10 8.39 -24.76
C PHE A 283 -9.86 7.37 -25.62
N GLY A 284 -10.87 6.67 -25.08
CA GLY A 284 -11.65 5.68 -25.83
C GLY A 284 -10.89 4.42 -26.22
N ILE A 285 -9.73 4.16 -25.60
CA ILE A 285 -8.91 2.98 -25.90
C ILE A 285 -9.36 1.82 -25.01
N HIS A 286 -10.10 0.89 -25.60
CA HIS A 286 -10.59 -0.28 -24.90
C HIS A 286 -9.49 -1.33 -24.70
N SER A 287 -9.27 -1.75 -23.45
CA SER A 287 -8.40 -2.90 -23.13
C SER A 287 -9.24 -4.15 -22.93
N GLU A 288 -8.79 -5.28 -23.49
CA GLU A 288 -9.44 -6.57 -23.31
C GLU A 288 -9.31 -7.09 -21.87
N ASN A 289 -10.38 -7.70 -21.35
CA ASN A 289 -10.42 -8.28 -20.00
C ASN A 289 -9.35 -9.36 -19.80
N GLY A 290 -9.03 -10.15 -20.84
CA GLY A 290 -7.97 -11.17 -20.78
C GLY A 290 -6.59 -10.60 -20.45
N SER A 291 -6.30 -9.38 -20.92
CA SER A 291 -5.02 -8.72 -20.64
C SER A 291 -4.86 -8.34 -19.16
N LEU A 292 -5.97 -8.06 -18.46
CA LEU A 292 -5.96 -7.77 -17.01
C LEU A 292 -5.80 -9.05 -16.20
N PHE A 293 -6.41 -10.15 -16.65
CA PHE A 293 -6.21 -11.47 -16.04
C PHE A 293 -4.72 -11.83 -16.05
N VAL A 294 -4.07 -11.87 -17.21
CA VAL A 294 -2.65 -12.21 -17.34
C VAL A 294 -1.77 -11.32 -16.45
N LEU A 295 -1.99 -10.00 -16.46
CA LEU A 295 -1.24 -9.06 -15.62
C LEU A 295 -1.37 -9.40 -14.12
N THR A 296 -2.59 -9.62 -13.65
CA THR A 296 -2.84 -9.93 -12.22
C THR A 296 -2.31 -11.32 -11.84
N THR A 297 -2.35 -12.30 -12.75
CA THR A 297 -1.78 -13.64 -12.56
C THR A 297 -0.26 -13.59 -12.42
N ILE A 298 0.44 -12.86 -13.30
CA ILE A 298 1.90 -12.69 -13.22
C ILE A 298 2.27 -12.07 -11.86
N ALA A 299 1.58 -10.99 -11.48
CA ALA A 299 1.84 -10.30 -10.23
C ALA A 299 1.64 -11.22 -9.01
N ILE A 300 0.50 -11.90 -8.91
CA ILE A 300 0.21 -12.75 -7.75
C ILE A 300 1.15 -13.96 -7.68
N SER A 301 1.56 -14.51 -8.82
CA SER A 301 2.50 -15.64 -8.87
C SER A 301 3.87 -15.26 -8.27
N ILE A 302 4.42 -14.12 -8.67
CA ILE A 302 5.69 -13.62 -8.11
C ILE A 302 5.50 -13.27 -6.62
N GLN A 303 4.38 -12.65 -6.24
CA GLN A 303 4.08 -12.32 -4.84
C GLN A 303 4.04 -13.56 -3.95
N LEU A 304 3.44 -14.66 -4.40
CA LEU A 304 3.36 -15.92 -3.64
C LEU A 304 4.74 -16.56 -3.48
N ILE A 305 5.61 -16.51 -4.50
CA ILE A 305 7.00 -16.98 -4.42
C ILE A 305 7.75 -16.19 -3.34
N PHE A 306 7.70 -14.86 -3.38
CA PHE A 306 8.36 -14.02 -2.39
C PHE A 306 7.75 -14.16 -0.99
N ALA A 307 6.43 -14.39 -0.89
CA ALA A 307 5.77 -14.69 0.37
C ALA A 307 6.34 -15.97 1.00
N TYR A 308 6.47 -17.04 0.20
CA TYR A 308 7.04 -18.31 0.63
C TYR A 308 8.52 -18.19 1.02
N ILE A 309 9.35 -17.58 0.17
CA ILE A 309 10.78 -17.40 0.43
C ILE A 309 10.99 -16.56 1.70
N GLY A 310 10.34 -15.41 1.81
CA GLY A 310 10.48 -14.55 2.99
C GLY A 310 9.99 -15.23 4.27
N TYR A 311 8.92 -16.05 4.20
CA TYR A 311 8.48 -16.85 5.34
C TYR A 311 9.55 -17.85 5.79
N LYS A 312 10.13 -18.60 4.84
CA LYS A 312 11.17 -19.59 5.13
C LYS A 312 12.43 -18.95 5.71
N VAL A 313 12.89 -17.83 5.13
CA VAL A 313 14.05 -17.08 5.65
C VAL A 313 13.79 -16.57 7.07
N MET A 314 12.63 -15.98 7.33
CA MET A 314 12.27 -15.52 8.68
C MET A 314 12.16 -16.66 9.69
N LYS A 315 11.65 -17.83 9.28
CA LYS A 315 11.58 -19.01 10.15
C LYS A 315 12.98 -19.54 10.46
N MET A 316 13.85 -19.68 9.44
CA MET A 316 15.22 -20.14 9.59
C MET A 316 16.04 -19.23 10.50
N ASN A 317 15.87 -17.91 10.36
CA ASN A 317 16.53 -16.92 11.20
C ASN A 317 15.91 -16.80 12.60
N ASN A 318 14.91 -17.60 12.95
CA ASN A 318 14.17 -17.50 14.22
C ASN A 318 13.56 -16.11 14.45
N TYR A 319 13.18 -15.39 13.38
CA TYR A 319 12.65 -14.03 13.45
C TYR A 319 11.32 -13.98 14.22
N PHE A 320 10.39 -14.88 13.89
CA PHE A 320 9.09 -14.93 14.55
C PHE A 320 9.23 -15.25 16.05
N LYS A 321 10.13 -16.18 16.40
CA LYS A 321 10.38 -16.55 17.79
C LYS A 321 10.94 -15.38 18.59
N ASP A 322 11.90 -14.63 18.04
CA ASP A 322 12.57 -13.57 18.79
C ASP A 322 11.82 -12.23 18.78
N TYR A 323 11.40 -11.76 17.59
CA TYR A 323 10.89 -10.39 17.40
C TYR A 323 9.37 -10.32 17.41
N LEU A 324 8.67 -11.32 16.86
CA LEU A 324 7.20 -11.30 16.83
C LEU A 324 6.58 -11.88 18.12
N HIS A 325 7.12 -12.97 18.64
CA HIS A 325 6.60 -13.68 19.82
C HIS A 325 7.46 -13.50 21.07
N GLY A 326 8.76 -13.34 20.92
CA GLY A 326 9.70 -13.19 22.03
C GLY A 326 9.80 -11.76 22.54
N GLU A 327 10.84 -11.49 23.32
CA GLU A 327 11.01 -10.21 24.02
C GLU A 327 11.72 -9.13 23.18
N LYS A 328 12.51 -9.53 22.17
CA LYS A 328 13.27 -8.58 21.35
C LYS A 328 12.35 -7.63 20.60
N LYS A 329 12.71 -6.36 20.53
CA LYS A 329 11.94 -5.33 19.82
C LYS A 329 12.68 -4.88 18.58
N SER A 330 11.94 -4.76 17.47
CA SER A 330 12.44 -4.13 16.26
C SER A 330 11.31 -3.35 15.61
N VAL A 331 11.51 -2.05 15.39
CA VAL A 331 10.54 -1.18 14.69
C VAL A 331 10.34 -1.66 13.25
N GLY A 332 11.38 -2.27 12.65
CA GLY A 332 11.31 -2.90 11.34
C GLY A 332 10.27 -4.01 11.23
N SER A 333 9.76 -4.55 12.35
CA SER A 333 8.67 -5.54 12.35
C SER A 333 7.37 -5.01 11.72
N TYR A 334 7.15 -3.69 11.71
CA TYR A 334 6.01 -3.10 11.00
C TYR A 334 6.06 -3.34 9.48
N ALA A 335 7.22 -3.69 8.92
CA ALA A 335 7.34 -4.08 7.51
C ALA A 335 6.57 -5.37 7.19
N LEU A 336 6.13 -6.16 8.18
CA LEU A 336 5.27 -7.33 7.97
C LEU A 336 3.83 -6.98 7.58
N ILE A 337 3.36 -5.77 7.88
CA ILE A 337 1.94 -5.40 7.72
C ILE A 337 1.59 -5.13 6.25
N CYS A 338 2.37 -4.30 5.57
CA CYS A 338 2.11 -3.92 4.18
C CYS A 338 2.04 -5.12 3.22
N PRO A 339 2.91 -6.14 3.30
CA PRO A 339 2.81 -7.35 2.49
C PRO A 339 1.51 -8.12 2.68
N GLY A 340 1.02 -8.26 3.92
CA GLY A 340 -0.24 -8.93 4.20
C GLY A 340 -1.44 -8.19 3.58
N VAL A 341 -1.48 -6.86 3.77
CA VAL A 341 -2.48 -6.00 3.12
C VAL A 341 -2.40 -6.09 1.60
N ALA A 342 -1.19 -6.02 1.06
CA ALA A 342 -0.95 -6.00 -0.38
C ALA A 342 -1.39 -7.29 -1.05
N LEU A 343 -1.10 -8.45 -0.46
CA LEU A 343 -1.64 -9.72 -0.94
C LEU A 343 -3.17 -9.75 -0.90
N VAL A 344 -3.80 -9.25 0.17
CA VAL A 344 -5.27 -9.16 0.23
C VAL A 344 -5.80 -8.34 -0.95
N VAL A 345 -5.25 -7.16 -1.17
CA VAL A 345 -5.66 -6.27 -2.28
C VAL A 345 -5.41 -6.94 -3.63
N SER A 346 -4.20 -7.46 -3.87
CA SER A 346 -3.86 -8.20 -5.09
C SER A 346 -4.81 -9.36 -5.35
N SER A 347 -5.15 -10.15 -4.33
CA SER A 347 -6.10 -11.26 -4.46
C SER A 347 -7.49 -10.78 -4.85
N PHE A 348 -7.97 -9.66 -4.30
CA PHE A 348 -9.24 -9.07 -4.73
C PHE A 348 -9.23 -8.69 -6.21
N PHE A 349 -8.17 -8.01 -6.67
CA PHE A 349 -8.00 -7.65 -8.08
C PHE A 349 -7.90 -8.90 -8.98
N PHE A 350 -7.10 -9.89 -8.59
CA PHE A 350 -6.92 -11.14 -9.32
C PHE A 350 -8.23 -11.94 -9.42
N ILE A 351 -8.96 -12.11 -8.32
CA ILE A 351 -10.23 -12.85 -8.31
C ILE A 351 -11.26 -12.14 -9.18
N HIS A 352 -11.43 -10.82 -9.03
CA HIS A 352 -12.52 -10.11 -9.70
C HIS A 352 -12.20 -9.72 -11.14
N LEU A 353 -11.01 -9.21 -11.44
CA LEU A 353 -10.61 -8.90 -12.82
C LEU A 353 -10.23 -10.15 -13.60
N GLY A 354 -9.69 -11.16 -12.92
CA GLY A 354 -9.20 -12.38 -13.53
C GLY A 354 -10.25 -13.44 -13.76
N PHE A 355 -11.03 -13.80 -12.73
CA PHE A 355 -12.01 -14.88 -12.82
C PHE A 355 -13.45 -14.40 -12.99
N VAL A 356 -13.87 -13.37 -12.24
CA VAL A 356 -15.27 -12.90 -12.29
C VAL A 356 -15.57 -12.16 -13.59
N LYS A 357 -14.72 -11.18 -13.98
CA LYS A 357 -14.92 -10.40 -15.20
C LYS A 357 -14.77 -11.19 -16.50
N THR A 358 -14.06 -12.32 -16.47
CA THR A 358 -13.87 -13.21 -17.62
C THR A 358 -15.00 -14.25 -17.73
N GLY A 359 -15.92 -14.29 -16.76
CA GLY A 359 -17.02 -15.26 -16.74
C GLY A 359 -16.62 -16.66 -16.27
N VAL A 360 -15.38 -16.86 -15.80
CA VAL A 360 -14.91 -18.17 -15.32
C VAL A 360 -15.56 -18.56 -13.99
N ILE A 361 -15.85 -17.58 -13.13
CA ILE A 361 -16.47 -17.80 -11.81
C ILE A 361 -17.65 -16.86 -11.62
N GLU A 362 -18.79 -17.42 -11.19
CA GLU A 362 -19.96 -16.64 -10.80
C GLU A 362 -19.75 -15.92 -9.45
N LYS A 363 -20.05 -14.62 -9.43
CA LYS A 363 -19.94 -13.80 -8.23
C LYS A 363 -20.95 -14.27 -7.17
N PHE A 364 -20.50 -14.44 -5.92
CA PHE A 364 -21.27 -15.00 -4.81
C PHE A 364 -21.63 -16.48 -4.91
N GLY A 365 -21.07 -17.22 -5.87
CA GLY A 365 -21.14 -18.68 -5.88
C GLY A 365 -20.25 -19.34 -4.81
N LEU A 366 -20.37 -20.65 -4.65
CA LEU A 366 -19.57 -21.43 -3.69
C LEU A 366 -18.06 -21.33 -3.96
N VAL A 367 -17.65 -21.48 -5.24
CA VAL A 367 -16.24 -21.38 -5.65
C VAL A 367 -15.67 -19.99 -5.37
N TYR A 368 -16.48 -18.95 -5.58
CA TYR A 368 -16.09 -17.57 -5.27
C TYR A 368 -15.75 -17.41 -3.78
N PHE A 369 -16.59 -17.93 -2.87
CA PHE A 369 -16.32 -17.85 -1.43
C PHE A 369 -15.12 -18.71 -1.00
N LEU A 370 -14.90 -19.87 -1.61
CA LEU A 370 -13.70 -20.68 -1.38
C LEU A 370 -12.41 -19.93 -1.73
N LEU A 371 -12.41 -19.13 -2.79
CA LEU A 371 -11.27 -18.29 -3.16
C LEU A 371 -11.09 -17.08 -2.22
N ILE A 372 -12.17 -16.51 -1.70
CA ILE A 372 -12.12 -15.36 -0.78
C ILE A 372 -11.73 -15.78 0.64
N LEU A 373 -12.04 -17.00 1.08
CA LEU A 373 -11.73 -17.51 2.43
C LEU A 373 -10.24 -17.36 2.82
N PRO A 374 -9.25 -17.81 2.04
CA PRO A 374 -7.83 -17.62 2.38
C PRO A 374 -7.43 -16.13 2.41
N VAL A 375 -8.09 -15.29 1.61
CA VAL A 375 -7.87 -13.84 1.59
C VAL A 375 -8.34 -13.19 2.90
N VAL A 376 -9.53 -13.57 3.38
CA VAL A 376 -10.06 -13.12 4.67
C VAL A 376 -9.15 -13.59 5.82
N PHE A 377 -8.71 -14.84 5.79
CA PHE A 377 -7.77 -15.37 6.79
C PHE A 377 -6.47 -14.56 6.84
N LEU A 378 -5.91 -14.23 5.68
CA LEU A 378 -4.70 -13.40 5.58
C LEU A 378 -4.92 -11.99 6.14
N GLN A 379 -6.07 -11.36 5.85
CA GLN A 379 -6.40 -10.05 6.42
C GLN A 379 -6.50 -10.11 7.94
N LEU A 380 -7.22 -11.10 8.50
CA LEU A 380 -7.35 -11.28 9.95
C LEU A 380 -6.00 -11.52 10.62
N LYS A 381 -5.13 -12.33 10.01
CA LYS A 381 -3.75 -12.52 10.49
C LYS A 381 -2.95 -11.21 10.47
N THR A 382 -3.10 -10.41 9.42
CA THR A 382 -2.41 -9.11 9.30
C THR A 382 -2.88 -8.14 10.38
N ILE A 383 -4.19 -8.06 10.63
CA ILE A 383 -4.78 -7.27 11.72
C ILE A 383 -4.24 -7.72 13.08
N TRP A 384 -4.21 -9.03 13.33
CA TRP A 384 -3.68 -9.58 14.57
C TRP A 384 -2.19 -9.23 14.79
N ILE A 385 -1.36 -9.36 13.75
CA ILE A 385 0.06 -8.96 13.81
C ILE A 385 0.17 -7.46 14.14
N MET A 386 -0.63 -6.61 13.48
CA MET A 386 -0.60 -5.17 13.74
C MET A 386 -0.96 -4.83 15.19
N ILE A 387 -2.04 -5.41 15.72
CA ILE A 387 -2.47 -5.19 17.12
C ILE A 387 -1.37 -5.65 18.08
N LYS A 388 -0.74 -6.79 17.80
CA LYS A 388 0.35 -7.33 18.62
C LYS A 388 1.58 -6.42 18.60
N LEU A 389 1.98 -5.95 17.44
CA LEU A 389 3.12 -5.02 17.29
C LEU A 389 2.83 -3.68 17.96
N ASN A 390 1.63 -3.14 17.80
CA ASN A 390 1.20 -1.91 18.47
C ASN A 390 1.32 -2.06 19.99
N LYS A 391 0.78 -3.12 20.59
CA LYS A 391 0.89 -3.37 22.05
C LYS A 391 2.33 -3.53 22.55
N LYS A 392 3.24 -4.00 21.68
CA LYS A 392 4.62 -4.29 22.04
C LYS A 392 5.55 -3.07 21.90
N LEU A 393 5.33 -2.27 20.86
CA LEU A 393 6.26 -1.22 20.42
C LEU A 393 5.76 0.20 20.69
N LEU A 394 4.45 0.41 20.84
CA LEU A 394 3.81 1.67 21.21
C LEU A 394 3.50 1.63 22.71
#